data_AF-A0A8H3YGH6-F1
#
_entry.id   AF-A0A8H3YGH6-F1
#
_cell.length_a   1.000
_cell.length_b   1.000
_cell.length_c   1.000
_cell.angle_alpha   90.00
_cell.angle_beta   90.00
_cell.angle_gamma   90.00
#
_symmetry.space_group_name_H-M   'P 1'
#
loop_
_entity.id
_entity.type
_entity.pdbx_description
1 polymer ?
#
loop_
_entity_poly.entity_id
_entity_poly.type
_entity_poly.pdbx_seq_one_letter_code
_entity_poly.pdbx_strand_id
1 'polypeptide(L)'
;MPYRPAFARPLFDKNRALPRMSWAPENLYNIWQRVSPDGPLRGETNFTRTSMTLFQQRWRSKRLSRGYHGDHIGETKFERWYLPEALPSIHAEGKRGASGAAKVKPSRETGGLVAGRTRDSARVVEERNRQEKERSGRVPIGTMLYREVERRLDVLVFRACLASSVWQARQMVVHRKVTLNGRIENNPNIRLNPGDMFSVDPSAMPMLAKPQAKTAAAAAAADVSPSEESAAEPSSDETETPAVDPETGSAPSPSPSDAADSAATTPSTPAPAPAAKVDTAKAWFTLPAYAAPHLFVPAYLEPNFKTCSAVYVRHPTARPGYSEIPSPYDADGEVMSLSWEWFKWRAPNMSKRRHRWMSPERQTDQK
;
A
#
# COMPACT_ATOMS: atom_id res chain seq x y z
N MET A 1 -18.45 -15.45 -2.36
CA MET A 1 -17.03 -15.84 -2.60
C MET A 1 -16.58 -15.34 -3.96
N PRO A 2 -15.39 -14.74 -4.14
CA PRO A 2 -14.89 -14.51 -5.49
C PRO A 2 -14.48 -15.86 -6.10
N TYR A 3 -14.92 -16.08 -7.34
CA TYR A 3 -14.63 -17.22 -8.19
C TYR A 3 -13.13 -17.58 -8.16
N ARG A 4 -12.76 -18.78 -7.74
CA ARG A 4 -11.46 -19.38 -8.08
C ARG A 4 -11.65 -20.10 -9.42
N PRO A 5 -11.13 -19.58 -10.55
CA PRO A 5 -11.19 -20.32 -11.81
C PRO A 5 -10.34 -21.60 -11.72
N ALA A 6 -10.78 -22.64 -12.42
CA ALA A 6 -10.26 -24.02 -12.43
C ALA A 6 -8.78 -24.19 -12.84
N PHE A 7 -8.09 -23.11 -13.19
CA PHE A 7 -6.64 -23.05 -13.33
C PHE A 7 -6.16 -21.84 -12.53
N ALA A 8 -5.74 -22.06 -11.29
CA ALA A 8 -5.14 -21.02 -10.46
C ALA A 8 -3.81 -20.60 -11.08
N ARG A 9 -3.86 -19.69 -12.04
CA ARG A 9 -2.66 -19.04 -12.59
C ARG A 9 -1.87 -18.47 -11.42
N PRO A 10 -0.55 -18.71 -11.33
CA PRO A 10 0.25 -18.18 -10.24
C PRO A 10 0.14 -16.65 -10.22
N LEU A 11 -0.07 -16.08 -9.03
CA LEU A 11 -0.26 -14.65 -8.85
C LEU A 11 0.96 -13.84 -9.34
N PHE A 12 2.16 -14.40 -9.11
CA PHE A 12 3.47 -13.86 -9.48
C PHE A 12 4.13 -14.68 -10.62
N ASP A 13 3.46 -14.76 -11.76
CA ASP A 13 4.00 -15.39 -12.96
C ASP A 13 5.13 -14.55 -13.59
N LYS A 14 6.37 -15.08 -13.60
CA LYS A 14 7.58 -14.42 -14.12
C LYS A 14 7.51 -14.10 -15.62
N ASN A 15 6.78 -14.90 -16.40
CA ASN A 15 6.66 -14.67 -17.85
C ASN A 15 5.72 -13.51 -18.16
N ARG A 16 4.70 -13.33 -17.31
CA ARG A 16 3.75 -12.22 -17.42
C ARG A 16 4.23 -11.00 -16.68
N ALA A 17 5.07 -11.16 -15.66
CA ALA A 17 5.68 -10.11 -14.86
C ALA A 17 4.72 -8.99 -14.45
N LEU A 18 3.45 -9.28 -14.14
CA LEU A 18 2.49 -8.22 -13.82
C LEU A 18 2.79 -7.66 -12.42
N PRO A 19 3.07 -6.35 -12.28
CA PRO A 19 3.27 -5.73 -10.98
C PRO A 19 2.00 -5.83 -10.15
N ARG A 20 2.12 -6.20 -8.88
CA ARG A 20 1.02 -6.32 -7.91
C ARG A 20 1.25 -5.42 -6.71
N MET A 21 0.23 -5.23 -5.89
CA MET A 21 0.34 -4.54 -4.60
C MET A 21 0.70 -5.55 -3.49
N SER A 22 1.96 -5.97 -3.46
CA SER A 22 2.49 -6.98 -2.54
C SER A 22 3.99 -6.81 -2.31
N TRP A 23 4.46 -7.05 -1.09
CA TRP A 23 5.88 -7.02 -0.73
C TRP A 23 6.62 -8.33 -1.05
N ALA A 24 5.98 -9.25 -1.78
CA ALA A 24 6.59 -10.52 -2.14
C ALA A 24 7.85 -10.32 -3.01
N PRO A 25 8.92 -11.10 -2.79
CA PRO A 25 10.17 -10.97 -3.56
C PRO A 25 9.95 -11.24 -5.06
N GLU A 26 9.03 -12.15 -5.42
CA GLU A 26 8.67 -12.43 -6.81
C GLU A 26 7.99 -11.21 -7.46
N ASN A 27 7.24 -10.44 -6.68
CA ASN A 27 6.64 -9.20 -7.18
C ASN A 27 7.68 -8.13 -7.45
N LEU A 28 8.71 -8.03 -6.61
CA LEU A 28 9.82 -7.12 -6.86
C LEU A 28 10.52 -7.47 -8.18
N TYR A 29 10.82 -8.74 -8.40
CA TYR A 29 11.41 -9.19 -9.66
C TYR A 29 10.52 -8.82 -10.86
N ASN A 30 9.20 -9.00 -10.76
CA ASN A 30 8.25 -8.62 -11.82
C ASN A 30 8.22 -7.10 -12.08
N ILE A 31 8.31 -6.29 -11.02
CA ILE A 31 8.41 -4.82 -11.14
C ILE A 31 9.72 -4.45 -11.85
N TRP A 32 10.85 -5.02 -11.42
CA TRP A 32 12.15 -4.79 -12.03
C TRP A 32 12.14 -5.13 -13.52
N GLN A 33 11.58 -6.28 -13.91
CA GLN A 33 11.53 -6.70 -15.31
C GLN A 33 10.79 -5.74 -16.23
N ARG A 34 9.85 -4.94 -15.71
CA ARG A 34 8.98 -4.06 -16.50
C ARG A 34 9.31 -2.57 -16.39
N VAL A 35 9.76 -2.13 -15.22
CA VAL A 35 9.93 -0.71 -14.91
C VAL A 35 11.40 -0.31 -15.00
N SER A 36 12.31 -1.20 -14.62
CA SER A 36 13.75 -0.91 -14.62
C SER A 36 14.24 -0.62 -16.04
N PRO A 37 15.16 0.35 -16.25
CA PRO A 37 15.76 0.62 -17.55
C PRO A 37 16.32 -0.63 -18.23
N ASP A 38 16.91 -1.53 -17.44
CA ASP A 38 17.54 -2.79 -17.88
C ASP A 38 16.55 -3.98 -17.96
N GLY A 39 15.26 -3.72 -17.66
CA GLY A 39 14.24 -4.76 -17.61
C GLY A 39 13.91 -5.31 -19.00
N PRO A 40 13.89 -6.65 -19.20
CA PRO A 40 13.65 -7.25 -20.51
C PRO A 40 12.25 -6.95 -21.08
N LEU A 41 11.28 -6.63 -20.23
CA LEU A 41 9.89 -6.39 -20.62
C LEU A 41 9.53 -4.89 -20.60
N ARG A 42 10.49 -3.99 -20.44
CA ARG A 42 10.25 -2.53 -20.46
C ARG A 42 9.74 -2.04 -21.81
N GLY A 43 10.21 -2.63 -22.92
CA GLY A 43 9.72 -2.29 -24.26
C GLY A 43 8.21 -2.49 -24.42
N GLU A 44 7.59 -3.35 -23.60
CA GLU A 44 6.16 -3.62 -23.63
C GLU A 44 5.27 -2.47 -23.14
N THR A 45 5.84 -1.52 -22.38
CA THR A 45 5.12 -0.35 -21.87
C THR A 45 5.29 0.88 -22.76
N ASN A 46 6.16 0.81 -23.77
CA ASN A 46 6.41 1.88 -24.74
C ASN A 46 5.62 1.61 -26.03
N PHE A 47 4.59 2.42 -26.27
CA PHE A 47 3.71 2.34 -27.43
C PHE A 47 4.09 3.34 -28.53
N THR A 48 5.05 4.24 -28.30
CA THR A 48 5.51 5.22 -29.30
C THR A 48 6.11 4.55 -30.55
N ARG A 49 6.84 3.45 -30.38
CA ARG A 49 7.52 2.71 -31.46
C ARG A 49 7.06 1.27 -31.53
N THR A 50 5.75 1.08 -31.68
CA THR A 50 5.11 -0.24 -31.60
C THR A 50 4.31 -0.54 -32.88
N SER A 51 4.34 -1.79 -33.34
CA SER A 51 3.55 -2.28 -34.48
C SER A 51 2.11 -2.70 -34.12
N MET A 52 1.77 -2.67 -32.83
CA MET A 52 0.46 -3.05 -32.33
C MET A 52 -0.60 -2.04 -32.73
N THR A 53 -1.80 -2.53 -33.01
CA THR A 53 -2.96 -1.66 -33.28
C THR A 53 -3.36 -0.88 -32.03
N LEU A 54 -4.03 0.27 -32.20
CA LEU A 54 -4.54 1.05 -31.05
C LEU A 54 -5.39 0.22 -30.09
N PHE A 55 -6.19 -0.71 -30.60
CA PHE A 55 -6.97 -1.63 -29.77
C PHE A 55 -6.07 -2.50 -28.89
N GLN A 56 -5.02 -3.09 -29.47
CA GLN A 56 -4.07 -3.93 -28.75
C GLN A 56 -3.27 -3.12 -27.72
N GLN A 57 -2.86 -1.89 -28.06
CA GLN A 57 -2.17 -0.97 -27.14
C GLN A 57 -3.04 -0.63 -25.93
N ARG A 58 -4.31 -0.26 -26.17
CA ARG A 58 -5.29 0.03 -25.10
C ARG A 58 -5.59 -1.20 -24.24
N TRP A 59 -5.77 -2.38 -24.85
CA TRP A 59 -5.97 -3.63 -24.12
C TRP A 59 -4.76 -3.97 -23.24
N ARG A 60 -3.56 -3.85 -23.79
CA ARG A 60 -2.31 -4.11 -23.06
C ARG A 60 -2.15 -3.15 -21.89
N SER A 61 -2.39 -1.86 -22.13
CA SER A 61 -2.36 -0.81 -21.12
C SER A 61 -3.32 -1.11 -19.97
N LYS A 62 -4.59 -1.43 -20.27
CA LYS A 62 -5.57 -1.88 -19.27
C LYS A 62 -5.04 -3.06 -18.46
N ARG A 63 -4.49 -4.08 -19.12
CA ARG A 63 -4.01 -5.30 -18.45
C ARG A 63 -2.88 -4.98 -17.47
N LEU A 64 -1.96 -4.11 -17.87
CA LEU A 64 -0.82 -3.68 -17.07
C LEU A 64 -1.25 -2.84 -15.86
N SER A 65 -2.09 -1.84 -16.09
CA SER A 65 -2.57 -0.93 -15.06
C SER A 65 -3.47 -1.63 -14.03
N ARG A 66 -4.43 -2.45 -14.47
CA ARG A 66 -5.26 -3.32 -13.61
C ARG A 66 -4.49 -4.46 -12.95
N GLY A 67 -3.30 -4.79 -13.48
CA GLY A 67 -2.38 -5.73 -12.87
C GLY A 67 -1.99 -5.29 -11.47
N TYR A 68 -1.69 -4.01 -11.31
CA TYR A 68 -1.32 -3.40 -10.04
C TYR A 68 -2.55 -2.83 -9.32
N HIS A 69 -3.31 -1.96 -10.01
CA HIS A 69 -4.45 -1.27 -9.42
C HIS A 69 -5.70 -2.14 -9.42
N GLY A 70 -6.00 -2.75 -8.27
CA GLY A 70 -7.25 -3.47 -8.04
C GLY A 70 -7.29 -4.88 -8.64
N ASP A 71 -6.19 -5.61 -8.63
CA ASP A 71 -6.09 -7.02 -9.06
C ASP A 71 -7.15 -7.94 -8.43
N HIS A 72 -7.47 -7.68 -7.16
CA HIS A 72 -8.45 -8.36 -6.32
C HIS A 72 -9.90 -7.94 -6.61
N ILE A 73 -10.11 -6.92 -7.45
CA ILE A 73 -11.42 -6.42 -7.86
C ILE A 73 -11.76 -7.04 -9.21
N GLY A 74 -12.87 -7.78 -9.29
CA GLY A 74 -13.38 -8.29 -10.57
C GLY A 74 -13.78 -7.16 -11.51
N GLU A 75 -13.57 -7.33 -12.81
CA GLU A 75 -13.71 -6.26 -13.81
C GLU A 75 -15.09 -5.60 -13.80
N THR A 76 -16.17 -6.39 -13.73
CA THR A 76 -17.53 -5.87 -13.66
C THR A 76 -17.79 -5.02 -12.41
N LYS A 77 -17.13 -5.33 -11.29
CA LYS A 77 -17.22 -4.51 -10.07
C LYS A 77 -16.40 -3.23 -10.21
N PHE A 78 -15.22 -3.33 -10.82
CA PHE A 78 -14.35 -2.20 -11.12
C PHE A 78 -15.08 -1.17 -11.98
N GLU A 79 -15.55 -1.57 -13.16
CA GLU A 79 -16.24 -0.71 -14.11
C GLU A 79 -17.51 -0.08 -13.54
N ARG A 80 -18.22 -0.79 -12.65
CA ARG A 80 -19.46 -0.29 -12.07
C ARG A 80 -19.27 0.76 -10.98
N TRP A 81 -18.28 0.58 -10.11
CA TRP A 81 -18.20 1.31 -8.85
C TRP A 81 -16.95 2.17 -8.68
N TYR A 82 -15.88 1.84 -9.41
CA TYR A 82 -14.55 2.46 -9.22
C TYR A 82 -14.07 3.19 -10.46
N LEU A 83 -14.74 3.04 -11.60
CA LEU A 83 -14.50 3.84 -12.79
C LEU A 83 -15.17 5.22 -12.59
N PRO A 84 -14.41 6.33 -12.55
CA PRO A 84 -15.01 7.65 -12.52
C PRO A 84 -15.74 7.95 -13.84
N GLU A 85 -16.88 8.63 -13.77
CA GLU A 85 -17.64 9.06 -14.95
C GLU A 85 -16.82 10.04 -15.81
N ALA A 86 -16.18 10.99 -15.15
CA ALA A 86 -15.26 11.95 -15.76
C ALA A 86 -14.05 12.14 -14.84
N LEU A 87 -12.88 12.28 -15.46
CA LEU A 87 -11.69 12.69 -14.71
C LEU A 87 -11.78 14.18 -14.37
N PRO A 88 -11.17 14.62 -13.24
CA PRO A 88 -11.14 16.04 -12.88
C PRO A 88 -10.58 16.88 -14.02
N SER A 89 -11.33 17.88 -14.48
CA SER A 89 -10.87 18.76 -15.54
C SER A 89 -9.99 19.87 -14.96
N ILE A 90 -8.79 20.02 -15.49
CA ILE A 90 -7.79 21.04 -15.07
C ILE A 90 -8.35 22.47 -15.19
N HIS A 91 -9.32 22.70 -16.09
CA HIS A 91 -9.88 24.02 -16.38
C HIS A 91 -11.20 24.36 -15.66
N ALA A 92 -11.71 23.52 -14.75
CA ALA A 92 -13.03 23.73 -14.12
C ALA A 92 -13.08 24.74 -12.97
N GLU A 93 -11.95 25.09 -12.36
CA GLU A 93 -11.91 25.98 -11.18
C GLU A 93 -12.13 27.48 -11.53
N GLY A 94 -12.27 27.83 -12.81
CA GLY A 94 -12.50 29.22 -13.26
C GLY A 94 -13.97 29.60 -13.47
N LYS A 95 -14.93 28.70 -13.25
CA LYS A 95 -16.37 28.91 -13.58
C LYS A 95 -17.32 28.62 -12.41
N ARG A 96 -16.98 29.00 -11.19
CA ARG A 96 -17.96 29.15 -10.08
C ARG A 96 -17.56 30.33 -9.22
N GLY A 97 -18.02 31.52 -9.61
CA GLY A 97 -17.82 32.77 -8.87
C GLY A 97 -17.34 33.92 -9.75
N ALA A 98 -18.21 34.47 -10.60
CA ALA A 98 -17.94 35.73 -11.27
C ALA A 98 -19.20 36.57 -11.41
N SER A 99 -19.86 36.84 -10.29
CA SER A 99 -20.28 38.21 -9.99
C SER A 99 -19.06 38.95 -9.47
N GLY A 100 -18.53 39.90 -10.25
CA GLY A 100 -17.68 40.97 -9.72
C GLY A 100 -16.17 40.75 -9.56
N ALA A 101 -15.52 39.88 -10.33
CA ALA A 101 -14.04 39.84 -10.35
C ALA A 101 -13.50 40.53 -11.61
N ALA A 102 -12.93 41.73 -11.40
CA ALA A 102 -12.24 42.50 -12.41
C ALA A 102 -11.24 41.65 -13.18
N LYS A 103 -11.26 41.80 -14.50
CA LYS A 103 -10.31 41.20 -15.43
C LYS A 103 -8.93 41.80 -15.17
N VAL A 104 -8.20 41.26 -14.19
CA VAL A 104 -6.78 41.58 -13.98
C VAL A 104 -6.04 41.01 -15.19
N LYS A 105 -5.83 41.86 -16.19
CA LYS A 105 -4.82 41.62 -17.22
C LYS A 105 -3.50 41.38 -16.47
N PRO A 106 -2.71 40.34 -16.78
CA PRO A 106 -1.38 40.23 -16.22
C PRO A 106 -0.68 41.53 -16.61
N SER A 107 -0.33 42.34 -15.61
CA SER A 107 0.49 43.53 -15.80
C SER A 107 1.70 43.06 -16.58
N ARG A 108 1.85 43.56 -17.80
CA ARG A 108 3.04 43.36 -18.61
C ARG A 108 4.15 44.05 -17.83
N GLU A 109 4.82 43.30 -16.96
CA GLU A 109 5.79 43.81 -16.02
C GLU A 109 6.83 44.63 -16.77
N THR A 110 6.73 45.95 -16.60
CA THR A 110 7.75 46.95 -16.88
C THR A 110 8.89 46.80 -15.86
N GLY A 111 9.44 45.58 -15.73
CA GLY A 111 10.47 45.22 -14.76
C GLY A 111 11.76 44.71 -15.39
N GLY A 112 11.86 44.70 -16.73
CA GLY A 112 12.99 44.11 -17.46
C GLY A 112 14.27 44.95 -17.54
N LEU A 113 14.37 46.08 -16.84
CA LEU A 113 15.48 47.04 -17.01
C LEU A 113 16.41 47.23 -15.80
N VAL A 114 16.14 46.59 -14.66
CA VAL A 114 17.00 46.71 -13.46
C VAL A 114 17.28 45.34 -12.84
N ALA A 115 17.85 44.43 -13.62
CA ALA A 115 18.51 43.25 -13.06
C ALA A 115 19.96 43.25 -13.55
N GLY A 116 20.84 43.81 -12.73
CA GLY A 116 22.27 43.81 -12.96
C GLY A 116 22.77 42.39 -13.22
N ARG A 117 23.67 42.26 -14.20
CA ARG A 117 24.39 41.04 -14.60
C ARG A 117 25.29 40.52 -13.44
N THR A 118 24.71 39.99 -12.38
CA THR A 118 25.43 39.15 -11.42
C THR A 118 25.24 37.68 -11.80
N ARG A 119 26.31 36.87 -11.79
CA ARG A 119 26.24 35.44 -12.16
C ARG A 119 25.25 34.65 -11.30
N ASP A 120 24.98 35.10 -10.08
CA ASP A 120 24.03 34.47 -9.16
C ASP A 120 22.57 34.66 -9.59
N SER A 121 22.24 35.74 -10.31
CA SER A 121 20.87 35.99 -10.78
C SER A 121 20.44 35.05 -11.91
N ALA A 122 21.38 34.58 -12.74
CA ALA A 122 21.09 33.63 -13.81
C ALA A 122 20.62 32.27 -13.27
N ARG A 123 21.25 31.77 -12.20
CA ARG A 123 20.85 30.51 -11.53
C ARG A 123 19.46 30.62 -10.92
N VAL A 124 19.16 31.74 -10.24
CA VAL A 124 17.85 32.00 -9.64
C VAL A 124 16.75 32.12 -10.71
N VAL A 125 17.05 32.76 -11.84
CA VAL A 125 16.12 32.86 -12.98
C VAL A 125 15.91 31.51 -13.66
N GLU A 126 16.96 30.70 -13.82
CA GLU A 126 16.86 29.35 -14.38
C GLU A 126 16.06 28.40 -13.47
N GLU A 127 16.30 28.45 -12.15
CA GLU A 127 15.49 27.71 -11.17
C GLU A 127 14.04 28.17 -11.18
N ARG A 128 13.77 29.48 -11.25
CA ARG A 128 12.41 30.02 -11.39
C ARG A 128 11.76 29.52 -12.68
N ASN A 129 12.45 29.59 -13.81
CA ASN A 129 11.94 29.11 -15.10
C ASN A 129 11.71 27.59 -15.11
N ARG A 130 12.55 26.81 -14.41
CA ARG A 130 12.37 25.37 -14.23
C ARG A 130 11.15 25.09 -13.37
N GLN A 131 11.00 25.79 -12.25
CA GLN A 131 9.80 25.71 -11.40
C GLN A 131 8.54 26.15 -12.15
N GLU A 132 8.62 27.17 -13.01
CA GLU A 132 7.51 27.61 -13.84
C GLU A 132 7.15 26.58 -14.91
N LYS A 133 8.13 25.95 -15.56
CA LYS A 133 7.91 24.84 -16.50
C LYS A 133 7.34 23.60 -15.80
N GLU A 134 7.82 23.28 -14.60
CA GLU A 134 7.27 22.23 -13.75
C GLU A 134 5.82 22.57 -13.39
N ARG A 135 5.52 23.81 -12.99
CA ARG A 135 4.15 24.29 -12.70
C ARG A 135 3.25 24.39 -13.93
N SER A 136 3.81 24.63 -15.12
CA SER A 136 3.07 24.73 -16.38
C SER A 136 2.97 23.40 -17.13
N GLY A 137 3.58 22.33 -16.61
CA GLY A 137 3.55 21.01 -17.21
C GLY A 137 2.12 20.46 -17.32
N ARG A 138 1.92 19.52 -18.24
CA ARG A 138 0.64 18.82 -18.36
C ARG A 138 0.39 18.04 -17.08
N VAL A 139 -0.82 18.17 -16.52
CA VAL A 139 -1.22 17.36 -15.36
C VAL A 139 -1.49 15.93 -15.84
N PRO A 140 -0.92 14.89 -15.19
CA PRO A 140 -1.13 13.49 -15.54
C PRO A 140 -2.52 13.00 -15.10
N ILE A 141 -3.56 13.42 -15.83
CA ILE A 141 -4.95 13.12 -15.47
C ILE A 141 -5.25 11.62 -15.55
N GLY A 142 -4.60 10.86 -16.44
CA GLY A 142 -4.86 9.43 -16.64
C GLY A 142 -4.71 8.59 -15.36
N THR A 143 -3.82 9.00 -14.45
CA THR A 143 -3.65 8.34 -13.14
C THR A 143 -4.89 8.42 -12.26
N MET A 144 -5.66 9.50 -12.36
CA MET A 144 -6.86 9.76 -11.54
C MET A 144 -7.99 8.75 -11.79
N LEU A 145 -7.88 7.91 -12.83
CA LEU A 145 -8.71 6.72 -13.02
C LEU A 145 -8.81 5.85 -11.77
N TYR A 146 -7.72 5.69 -11.02
CA TYR A 146 -7.67 4.81 -9.84
C TYR A 146 -7.96 5.51 -8.52
N ARG A 147 -8.36 6.78 -8.54
CA ARG A 147 -8.71 7.56 -7.34
C ARG A 147 -9.70 6.82 -6.44
N GLU A 148 -10.74 6.25 -7.04
CA GLU A 148 -11.80 5.56 -6.29
C GLU A 148 -11.35 4.18 -5.77
N VAL A 149 -10.38 3.54 -6.43
CA VAL A 149 -9.77 2.30 -5.93
C VAL A 149 -8.91 2.58 -4.69
N GLU A 150 -8.12 3.67 -4.71
CA GLU A 150 -7.29 4.08 -3.58
C GLU A 150 -8.10 4.49 -2.34
N ARG A 151 -9.39 4.85 -2.50
CA ARG A 151 -10.28 5.16 -1.37
C ARG A 151 -10.75 3.95 -0.57
N ARG A 152 -10.52 2.73 -1.07
CA ARG A 152 -11.04 1.51 -0.44
C ARG A 152 -10.30 1.22 0.86
N LEU A 153 -11.03 0.75 1.86
CA LEU A 153 -10.46 0.38 3.16
C LEU A 153 -9.32 -0.64 3.03
N ASP A 154 -9.47 -1.68 2.21
CA ASP A 154 -8.42 -2.70 2.01
C ASP A 154 -7.15 -2.13 1.36
N VAL A 155 -7.31 -1.21 0.39
CA VAL A 155 -6.18 -0.53 -0.24
C VAL A 155 -5.49 0.42 0.73
N LEU A 156 -6.24 1.22 1.49
CA LEU A 156 -5.67 2.17 2.45
C LEU A 156 -4.91 1.49 3.58
N VAL A 157 -5.39 0.33 4.07
CA VAL A 157 -4.67 -0.48 5.06
C VAL A 157 -3.31 -0.95 4.51
N PHE A 158 -3.24 -1.32 3.23
CA PHE A 158 -1.97 -1.63 2.56
C PHE A 158 -1.08 -0.39 2.40
N ARG A 159 -1.63 0.75 1.97
CA ARG A 159 -0.89 2.02 1.83
C ARG A 159 -0.36 2.58 3.16
N ALA A 160 -1.04 2.28 4.27
CA ALA A 160 -0.59 2.60 5.63
C ALA A 160 0.59 1.72 6.09
N CYS A 161 1.08 0.78 5.25
CA CYS A 161 2.12 -0.18 5.60
C CYS A 161 1.78 -1.10 6.79
N LEU A 162 0.49 -1.34 7.04
CA LEU A 162 0.01 -2.24 8.09
C LEU A 162 -0.19 -3.68 7.60
N ALA A 163 -0.10 -3.91 6.28
CA ALA A 163 -0.26 -5.21 5.63
C ALA A 163 0.85 -5.43 4.60
N SER A 164 1.28 -6.68 4.39
CA SER A 164 2.30 -6.99 3.37
C SER A 164 1.74 -7.04 1.95
N SER A 165 0.43 -7.24 1.80
CA SER A 165 -0.26 -7.25 0.51
C SER A 165 -1.70 -6.79 0.65
N VAL A 166 -2.30 -6.35 -0.46
CA VAL A 166 -3.73 -5.95 -0.46
C VAL A 166 -4.65 -7.13 -0.18
N TRP A 167 -4.28 -8.34 -0.60
CA TRP A 167 -5.02 -9.55 -0.26
C TRP A 167 -5.01 -9.82 1.24
N GLN A 168 -3.88 -9.61 1.92
CA GLN A 168 -3.80 -9.70 3.37
C GLN A 168 -4.60 -8.60 4.06
N ALA A 169 -4.49 -7.35 3.59
CA ALA A 169 -5.30 -6.23 4.10
C ALA A 169 -6.80 -6.55 4.02
N ARG A 170 -7.24 -7.10 2.89
CA ARG A 170 -8.60 -7.56 2.68
C ARG A 170 -8.99 -8.69 3.64
N GLN A 171 -8.11 -9.65 3.89
CA GLN A 171 -8.35 -10.71 4.88
C GLN A 171 -8.54 -10.12 6.28
N MET A 172 -7.71 -9.16 6.69
CA MET A 172 -7.85 -8.50 8.00
C MET A 172 -9.21 -7.82 8.16
N VAL A 173 -9.68 -7.11 7.12
CA VAL A 173 -11.02 -6.50 7.15
C VAL A 173 -12.11 -7.57 7.24
N VAL A 174 -12.07 -8.60 6.38
CA VAL A 174 -13.09 -9.67 6.38
C VAL A 174 -13.15 -10.42 7.73
N HIS A 175 -11.99 -10.62 8.37
CA HIS A 175 -11.86 -11.26 9.68
C HIS A 175 -12.13 -10.31 10.86
N ARG A 176 -12.71 -9.12 10.62
CA ARG A 176 -13.11 -8.16 11.66
C ARG A 176 -11.94 -7.67 12.52
N LYS A 177 -10.75 -7.58 11.93
CA LYS A 177 -9.52 -7.08 12.58
C LYS A 177 -9.27 -5.59 12.35
N VAL A 178 -10.19 -4.91 11.65
CA VAL A 178 -10.09 -3.49 11.34
C VAL A 178 -11.30 -2.77 11.92
N THR A 179 -11.04 -1.66 12.61
CA THR A 179 -12.07 -0.73 13.08
C THR A 179 -12.01 0.55 12.27
N LEU A 180 -13.18 1.13 11.99
CA LEU A 180 -13.36 2.37 11.25
C LEU A 180 -14.18 3.33 12.14
N ASN A 181 -13.58 4.45 12.53
CA ASN A 181 -14.15 5.41 13.48
C ASN A 181 -14.69 4.73 14.76
N GLY A 182 -13.95 3.74 15.29
CA GLY A 182 -14.30 2.99 16.50
C GLY A 182 -15.30 1.84 16.30
N ARG A 183 -15.85 1.63 15.10
CA ARG A 183 -16.74 0.50 14.80
C ARG A 183 -16.01 -0.59 14.03
N ILE A 184 -16.23 -1.86 14.36
CA ILE A 184 -15.65 -2.98 13.61
C ILE A 184 -16.27 -3.02 12.22
N GLU A 185 -15.43 -2.96 11.19
CA GLU A 185 -15.86 -2.96 9.81
C GLU A 185 -15.41 -4.24 9.10
N ASN A 186 -16.33 -4.93 8.44
CA ASN A 186 -16.07 -6.20 7.76
C ASN A 186 -16.19 -6.11 6.24
N ASN A 187 -16.67 -4.99 5.69
CA ASN A 187 -16.77 -4.79 4.26
C ASN A 187 -15.51 -4.11 3.68
N PRO A 188 -14.64 -4.85 2.98
CA PRO A 188 -13.43 -4.27 2.38
C PRO A 188 -13.70 -3.34 1.20
N ASN A 189 -14.93 -3.30 0.67
CA ASN A 189 -15.26 -2.45 -0.46
C ASN A 189 -15.67 -1.03 -0.05
N ILE A 190 -15.73 -0.72 1.24
CA ILE A 190 -16.10 0.61 1.71
C ILE A 190 -15.08 1.64 1.25
N ARG A 191 -15.59 2.74 0.70
CA ARG A 191 -14.81 3.93 0.38
C ARG A 191 -14.76 4.85 1.59
N LEU A 192 -13.56 5.27 1.96
CA LEU A 192 -13.37 6.25 3.01
C LEU A 192 -13.65 7.67 2.49
N ASN A 193 -14.13 8.50 3.42
CA ASN A 193 -14.26 9.93 3.23
C ASN A 193 -13.14 10.65 3.99
N PRO A 194 -12.70 11.83 3.51
CA PRO A 194 -11.72 12.65 4.22
C PRO A 194 -12.09 12.84 5.69
N GLY A 195 -11.14 12.64 6.60
CA GLY A 195 -11.33 12.66 8.04
C GLY A 195 -11.62 11.29 8.68
N ASP A 196 -11.88 10.25 7.90
CA ASP A 196 -12.08 8.90 8.45
C ASP A 196 -10.78 8.33 9.02
N MET A 197 -10.87 7.75 10.22
CA MET A 197 -9.78 7.06 10.90
C MET A 197 -10.05 5.57 10.95
N PHE A 198 -9.08 4.75 10.53
CA PHE A 198 -9.13 3.30 10.69
C PHE A 198 -8.00 2.79 11.58
N SER A 199 -8.23 1.71 12.31
CA SER A 199 -7.24 1.06 13.18
C SER A 199 -7.22 -0.44 12.90
N VAL A 200 -6.05 -1.05 12.97
CA VAL A 200 -5.85 -2.50 12.79
C VAL A 200 -5.44 -3.12 14.12
N ASP A 201 -5.99 -4.30 14.43
CA ASP A 201 -5.55 -5.11 15.56
C ASP A 201 -4.07 -5.51 15.39
N PRO A 202 -3.17 -5.16 16.34
CA PRO A 202 -1.76 -5.49 16.26
C PRO A 202 -1.48 -6.98 16.05
N SER A 203 -2.34 -7.84 16.61
CA SER A 203 -2.21 -9.30 16.54
C SER A 203 -2.36 -9.85 15.13
N ALA A 204 -3.02 -9.11 14.23
CA ALA A 204 -3.29 -9.54 12.85
C ALA A 204 -2.19 -9.10 11.87
N MET A 205 -1.31 -8.18 12.28
CA MET A 205 -0.27 -7.66 11.39
C MET A 205 0.90 -8.64 11.30
N PRO A 206 1.39 -8.96 10.10
CA PRO A 206 2.46 -9.96 9.93
C PRO A 206 3.81 -9.49 10.49
N MET A 207 4.08 -8.19 10.38
CA MET A 207 5.30 -7.57 10.90
C MET A 207 5.34 -7.60 12.41
N LEU A 208 4.12 -7.58 12.98
CA LEU A 208 3.81 -7.84 14.36
C LEU A 208 3.21 -9.27 14.55
N ALA A 209 3.71 -10.31 13.85
CA ALA A 209 3.60 -11.70 14.33
C ALA A 209 4.96 -12.36 14.66
N LYS A 210 5.06 -13.09 15.79
CA LYS A 210 6.29 -13.82 16.19
C LYS A 210 6.80 -14.63 15.00
N PRO A 211 8.11 -14.55 14.63
CA PRO A 211 8.64 -15.35 13.55
C PRO A 211 8.40 -16.83 13.88
N GLN A 212 7.50 -17.47 13.13
CA GLN A 212 7.21 -18.88 13.31
C GLN A 212 8.40 -19.66 12.74
N ALA A 213 9.03 -20.51 13.55
CA ALA A 213 10.21 -21.30 13.17
C ALA A 213 10.03 -22.16 11.89
N LYS A 214 8.80 -22.35 11.43
CA LYS A 214 8.47 -23.13 10.22
C LYS A 214 9.01 -22.52 8.91
N THR A 215 9.17 -21.20 8.81
CA THR A 215 9.75 -20.58 7.60
C THR A 215 11.27 -20.61 7.58
N ALA A 216 11.93 -20.64 8.74
CA ALA A 216 13.39 -20.74 8.83
C ALA A 216 13.89 -22.11 8.35
N ALA A 217 13.18 -23.19 8.69
CA ALA A 217 13.49 -24.55 8.21
C ALA A 217 13.32 -24.69 6.68
N ALA A 218 12.32 -24.05 6.09
CA ALA A 218 12.08 -24.08 4.64
C ALA A 218 13.05 -23.17 3.85
N ALA A 219 13.48 -22.05 4.42
CA ALA A 219 14.48 -21.17 3.81
C ALA A 219 15.89 -21.78 3.88
N ALA A 220 16.25 -22.44 4.99
CA ALA A 220 17.51 -23.17 5.10
C ALA A 220 17.61 -24.37 4.14
N ALA A 221 16.47 -25.00 3.79
CA ALA A 221 16.44 -26.09 2.80
C ALA A 221 16.57 -25.60 1.34
N ALA A 222 16.40 -24.30 1.07
CA ALA A 222 16.50 -23.72 -0.27
C ALA A 222 17.91 -23.21 -0.62
N ASP A 223 18.82 -23.12 0.37
CA ASP A 223 20.20 -22.64 0.21
C ASP A 223 21.22 -23.79 0.04
N VAL A 224 20.74 -25.03 -0.06
CA VAL A 224 21.58 -26.20 -0.37
C VAL A 224 21.40 -26.57 -1.84
N SER A 225 22.29 -26.06 -2.69
CA SER A 225 22.46 -26.55 -4.07
C SER A 225 23.05 -27.97 -4.02
N PRO A 226 22.51 -28.97 -4.73
CA PRO A 226 23.12 -30.30 -4.77
C PRO A 226 24.21 -30.31 -5.85
N SER A 227 25.47 -30.42 -5.44
CA SER A 227 26.57 -30.91 -6.28
C SER A 227 26.48 -32.43 -6.42
N GLU A 228 26.83 -32.91 -7.60
CA GLU A 228 26.63 -34.27 -8.13
C GLU A 228 27.44 -35.40 -7.44
N GLU A 229 26.87 -36.61 -7.57
CA GLU A 229 27.47 -37.97 -7.63
C GLU A 229 28.21 -38.59 -6.43
N SER A 230 27.68 -39.71 -5.90
CA SER A 230 28.23 -41.08 -6.13
C SER A 230 27.56 -42.13 -5.22
N ALA A 231 27.61 -43.38 -5.69
CA ALA A 231 26.95 -44.60 -5.24
C ALA A 231 27.27 -45.09 -3.81
N ALA A 232 26.31 -45.77 -3.17
CA ALA A 232 26.42 -47.15 -2.64
C ALA A 232 25.23 -47.52 -1.72
N GLU A 233 24.94 -48.83 -1.70
CA GLU A 233 23.77 -49.56 -1.20
C GLU A 233 23.55 -49.60 0.34
N PRO A 234 22.37 -50.10 0.81
CA PRO A 234 21.94 -50.03 2.21
C PRO A 234 22.29 -51.29 3.03
N SER A 235 22.50 -51.12 4.34
CA SER A 235 22.46 -52.26 5.29
C SER A 235 21.64 -51.93 6.54
N SER A 236 20.79 -52.90 6.88
CA SER A 236 20.09 -53.14 8.14
C SER A 236 21.00 -53.12 9.37
N ASP A 237 20.54 -52.67 10.53
CA ASP A 237 19.89 -53.54 11.54
C ASP A 237 19.52 -52.77 12.83
N GLU A 238 18.28 -53.01 13.26
CA GLU A 238 17.77 -53.30 14.61
C GLU A 238 18.48 -52.90 15.94
N THR A 239 17.67 -52.28 16.82
CA THR A 239 17.30 -52.77 18.18
C THR A 239 17.76 -52.04 19.48
N GLU A 240 16.73 -51.82 20.31
CA GLU A 240 16.64 -51.74 21.80
C GLU A 240 17.05 -50.52 22.65
N THR A 241 16.01 -50.00 23.33
CA THR A 241 15.92 -49.41 24.70
C THR A 241 16.36 -50.40 25.80
N PRO A 242 16.36 -50.16 27.15
CA PRO A 242 15.80 -49.03 27.93
C PRO A 242 16.58 -48.59 29.22
N ALA A 243 15.98 -47.60 29.90
CA ALA A 243 15.84 -47.38 31.37
C ALA A 243 17.06 -47.19 32.30
N VAL A 244 16.90 -46.25 33.26
CA VAL A 244 16.97 -46.46 34.74
C VAL A 244 16.92 -45.07 35.46
N ASP A 245 15.85 -44.84 36.23
CA ASP A 245 15.68 -43.85 37.33
C ASP A 245 16.55 -44.23 38.57
N PRO A 246 16.46 -43.71 39.83
CA PRO A 246 15.63 -42.63 40.43
C PRO A 246 16.34 -41.73 41.50
N GLU A 247 15.56 -40.79 42.06
CA GLU A 247 15.48 -40.32 43.47
C GLU A 247 16.73 -39.75 44.18
N THR A 248 16.69 -38.60 44.88
CA THR A 248 16.01 -38.31 46.18
C THR A 248 16.31 -36.81 46.48
N GLY A 249 15.53 -35.93 47.12
CA GLY A 249 14.74 -36.02 48.35
C GLY A 249 15.26 -34.98 49.37
N SER A 250 14.39 -34.07 49.84
CA SER A 250 14.37 -33.37 51.16
C SER A 250 14.39 -31.83 51.20
N ALA A 251 13.29 -31.28 51.72
CA ALA A 251 13.16 -30.03 52.49
C ALA A 251 13.56 -30.31 53.98
N PRO A 252 13.59 -29.39 54.99
CA PRO A 252 12.75 -28.17 55.20
C PRO A 252 13.40 -26.94 55.91
N SER A 253 12.59 -25.87 56.08
CA SER A 253 12.71 -24.60 56.87
C SER A 253 13.02 -24.78 58.39
N PRO A 254 13.22 -23.76 59.31
CA PRO A 254 12.58 -22.43 59.41
C PRO A 254 13.36 -21.22 60.07
N SER A 255 12.65 -20.08 60.18
CA SER A 255 12.83 -18.66 60.68
C SER A 255 13.49 -18.42 62.07
N PRO A 256 13.44 -17.23 62.79
CA PRO A 256 12.96 -15.83 62.55
C PRO A 256 13.83 -14.68 63.23
N SER A 257 13.23 -13.48 63.45
CA SER A 257 13.59 -12.33 64.36
C SER A 257 14.50 -11.21 63.78
N ASP A 258 14.38 -9.89 64.05
CA ASP A 258 13.54 -9.09 64.96
C ASP A 258 13.54 -7.57 64.55
N ALA A 259 12.50 -6.84 65.02
CA ALA A 259 12.34 -5.41 65.45
C ALA A 259 13.34 -4.29 65.04
N ALA A 260 13.05 -2.98 65.04
CA ALA A 260 11.91 -2.06 65.01
C ALA A 260 12.55 -0.63 65.06
N ASP A 261 12.07 0.39 64.32
CA ASP A 261 11.94 1.77 64.88
C ASP A 261 11.24 2.80 63.95
N SER A 262 10.20 3.41 64.54
CA SER A 262 9.72 4.81 64.53
C SER A 262 9.71 5.73 63.29
N ALA A 263 8.49 5.92 62.79
CA ALA A 263 7.70 7.17 62.66
C ALA A 263 8.33 8.50 62.16
N ALA A 264 7.83 8.98 61.02
CA ALA A 264 7.44 10.39 60.81
C ALA A 264 6.43 10.53 59.64
N THR A 265 5.25 11.06 59.94
CA THR A 265 4.13 11.28 59.01
C THR A 265 4.17 12.72 58.47
N THR A 266 4.16 12.89 57.14
CA THR A 266 3.71 14.12 56.46
C THR A 266 2.98 13.77 55.15
N PRO A 267 2.02 14.59 54.70
CA PRO A 267 0.85 14.15 53.95
C PRO A 267 1.05 14.01 52.44
N SER A 268 0.18 13.16 51.88
CA SER A 268 0.06 12.71 50.49
C SER A 268 -0.03 13.82 49.44
N THR A 269 0.81 13.70 48.41
CA THR A 269 0.44 14.03 47.02
C THR A 269 0.35 12.69 46.28
N PRO A 270 -0.77 12.31 45.64
CA PRO A 270 -0.82 11.07 44.88
C PRO A 270 0.06 11.24 43.63
N ALA A 271 1.27 10.67 43.69
CA ALA A 271 2.10 10.47 42.53
C ALA A 271 1.31 9.63 41.49
N PRO A 272 1.41 9.95 40.19
CA PRO A 272 0.78 9.13 39.16
C PRO A 272 1.31 7.71 39.30
N ALA A 273 0.39 6.73 39.34
CA ALA A 273 0.71 5.32 39.43
C ALA A 273 1.87 5.00 38.47
N PRO A 274 2.92 4.26 38.92
CA PRO A 274 4.03 3.94 38.05
C PRO A 274 3.46 3.23 36.84
N ALA A 275 3.61 3.85 35.67
CA ALA A 275 3.25 3.25 34.40
C ALA A 275 3.82 1.83 34.40
N ALA A 276 2.93 0.84 34.28
CA ALA A 276 3.33 -0.55 34.23
C ALA A 276 4.50 -0.64 33.24
N LYS A 277 5.66 -1.10 33.74
CA LYS A 277 6.85 -1.25 32.91
C LYS A 277 6.47 -2.24 31.81
N VAL A 278 6.14 -1.72 30.63
CA VAL A 278 5.99 -2.54 29.45
C VAL A 278 7.38 -3.09 29.19
N ASP A 279 7.55 -4.42 29.26
CA ASP A 279 8.80 -5.07 28.92
C ASP A 279 9.14 -4.78 27.45
N THR A 280 9.84 -3.66 27.21
CA THR A 280 10.24 -3.17 25.89
C THR A 280 11.22 -4.11 25.18
N ALA A 281 11.68 -5.16 25.87
CA ALA A 281 12.66 -6.13 25.38
C ALA A 281 12.08 -7.21 24.43
N LYS A 282 10.76 -7.24 24.17
CA LYS A 282 10.15 -8.31 23.34
C LYS A 282 9.13 -7.85 22.31
N ALA A 283 9.26 -6.62 21.79
CA ALA A 283 8.57 -6.23 20.57
C ALA A 283 9.38 -6.73 19.36
N TRP A 284 9.08 -7.93 18.89
CA TRP A 284 9.68 -8.44 17.67
C TRP A 284 8.99 -7.72 16.49
N PHE A 285 9.76 -7.00 15.68
CA PHE A 285 9.30 -6.36 14.45
C PHE A 285 10.12 -6.94 13.31
N THR A 286 9.47 -7.65 12.40
CA THR A 286 10.16 -8.29 11.27
C THR A 286 9.65 -7.71 9.96
N LEU A 287 10.52 -6.98 9.28
CA LEU A 287 10.27 -6.49 7.93
C LEU A 287 10.73 -7.56 6.92
N PRO A 288 9.89 -8.00 5.97
CA PRO A 288 10.34 -8.90 4.91
C PRO A 288 11.48 -8.28 4.11
N ALA A 289 12.44 -9.12 3.71
CA ALA A 289 13.45 -8.71 2.73
C ALA A 289 12.75 -8.17 1.47
N TYR A 290 13.32 -7.12 0.86
CA TYR A 290 12.83 -6.53 -0.39
C TYR A 290 11.48 -5.78 -0.33
N ALA A 291 10.97 -5.47 0.87
CA ALA A 291 9.75 -4.67 1.03
C ALA A 291 9.91 -3.19 0.60
N ALA A 292 11.14 -2.67 0.57
CA ALA A 292 11.45 -1.24 0.41
C ALA A 292 10.68 -0.49 -0.70
N PRO A 293 10.49 -1.04 -1.93
CA PRO A 293 9.81 -0.32 -3.02
C PRO A 293 8.33 -0.03 -2.76
N HIS A 294 7.73 -0.71 -1.78
CA HIS A 294 6.33 -0.56 -1.41
C HIS A 294 6.14 0.18 -0.08
N LEU A 295 7.23 0.45 0.66
CA LEU A 295 7.22 1.14 1.94
C LEU A 295 7.29 2.65 1.73
N PHE A 296 6.22 3.22 1.20
CA PHE A 296 6.05 4.66 1.17
C PHE A 296 4.61 4.99 1.54
N VAL A 297 4.44 6.11 2.22
CA VAL A 297 3.13 6.58 2.67
C VAL A 297 2.67 7.69 1.70
N PRO A 298 1.55 7.51 1.00
CA PRO A 298 1.02 8.55 0.12
C PRO A 298 0.60 9.81 0.89
N ALA A 299 0.72 10.98 0.27
CA ALA A 299 0.45 12.28 0.90
C ALA A 299 -1.01 12.48 1.40
N TYR A 300 -1.95 11.66 0.94
CA TYR A 300 -3.35 11.71 1.36
C TYR A 300 -3.66 10.86 2.60
N LEU A 301 -2.66 10.17 3.16
CA LEU A 301 -2.82 9.24 4.28
C LEU A 301 -1.80 9.55 5.37
N GLU A 302 -2.26 9.61 6.61
CA GLU A 302 -1.41 9.85 7.77
C GLU A 302 -1.47 8.66 8.74
N PRO A 303 -0.48 7.75 8.71
CA PRO A 303 -0.42 6.61 9.61
C PRO A 303 0.28 6.96 10.94
N ASN A 304 -0.27 6.44 12.03
CA ASN A 304 0.36 6.38 13.34
C ASN A 304 0.69 4.92 13.68
N PHE A 305 1.96 4.57 13.55
CA PHE A 305 2.44 3.20 13.77
C PHE A 305 2.38 2.75 15.23
N LYS A 306 2.39 3.68 16.20
CA LYS A 306 2.30 3.31 17.63
C LYS A 306 0.92 2.75 17.98
N THR A 307 -0.12 3.34 17.40
CA THR A 307 -1.52 2.93 17.59
C THR A 307 -2.02 1.98 16.52
N CYS A 308 -1.20 1.68 15.51
CA CYS A 308 -1.58 0.85 14.35
C CYS A 308 -2.84 1.40 13.66
N SER A 309 -2.96 2.73 13.60
CA SER A 309 -4.09 3.45 13.03
C SER A 309 -3.63 4.41 11.94
N ALA A 310 -4.53 4.82 11.06
CA ALA A 310 -4.26 5.84 10.06
C ALA A 310 -5.50 6.69 9.79
N VAL A 311 -5.26 7.96 9.47
CA VAL A 311 -6.29 8.94 9.12
C VAL A 311 -6.21 9.20 7.62
N TYR A 312 -7.35 9.07 6.95
CA TYR A 312 -7.49 9.41 5.55
C TYR A 312 -7.75 10.91 5.42
N VAL A 313 -6.73 11.68 5.02
CA VAL A 313 -6.74 13.14 5.12
C VAL A 313 -7.56 13.81 4.01
N ARG A 314 -7.37 13.37 2.76
CA ARG A 314 -8.02 13.98 1.59
C ARG A 314 -8.12 13.00 0.42
N HIS A 315 -8.82 13.39 -0.64
CA HIS A 315 -8.75 12.64 -1.90
C HIS A 315 -7.43 12.85 -2.64
N PRO A 316 -6.90 11.81 -3.31
CA PRO A 316 -5.67 11.94 -4.08
C PRO A 316 -5.85 12.92 -5.24
N THR A 317 -4.82 13.72 -5.48
CA THR A 317 -4.76 14.77 -6.49
C THR A 317 -3.59 14.56 -7.45
N ALA A 318 -3.70 15.12 -8.66
CA ALA A 318 -2.61 15.17 -9.64
C ALA A 318 -2.14 16.62 -9.77
N ARG A 319 -0.82 16.79 -9.86
CA ARG A 319 -0.14 18.04 -10.17
C ARG A 319 0.68 17.85 -11.45
N PRO A 320 1.03 18.91 -12.17
CA PRO A 320 2.00 18.81 -13.26
C PRO A 320 3.23 17.98 -12.87
N GLY A 321 3.53 16.93 -13.65
CA GLY A 321 4.67 16.03 -13.40
C GLY A 321 4.57 15.10 -12.17
N TYR A 322 3.49 15.15 -11.39
CA TYR A 322 3.36 14.36 -10.15
C TYR A 322 1.92 13.89 -9.92
N SER A 323 1.74 12.61 -9.59
CA SER A 323 0.44 12.09 -9.14
C SER A 323 0.58 11.49 -7.76
N GLU A 324 -0.34 11.83 -6.85
CA GLU A 324 -0.38 11.22 -5.53
C GLU A 324 -0.79 9.74 -5.60
N ILE A 325 -1.42 9.30 -6.70
CA ILE A 325 -1.81 7.89 -6.88
C ILE A 325 -0.56 7.06 -7.14
N PRO A 326 -0.21 6.13 -6.23
CA PRO A 326 1.05 5.44 -6.37
C PRO A 326 0.96 4.32 -7.39
N SER A 327 1.78 4.37 -8.44
CA SER A 327 1.77 3.43 -9.55
C SER A 327 3.21 3.04 -9.91
N PRO A 328 3.47 1.79 -10.34
CA PRO A 328 4.77 1.40 -10.87
C PRO A 328 5.05 1.97 -12.26
N TYR A 329 4.04 2.51 -12.93
CA TYR A 329 4.15 3.15 -14.24
C TYR A 329 4.16 4.67 -14.11
N ASP A 330 4.80 5.33 -15.07
CA ASP A 330 4.89 6.78 -15.15
C ASP A 330 3.50 7.44 -15.09
N ALA A 331 3.39 8.50 -14.29
CA ALA A 331 2.13 9.21 -14.11
C ALA A 331 1.62 9.83 -15.42
N ASP A 332 2.51 10.44 -16.19
CA ASP A 332 2.23 10.98 -17.52
C ASP A 332 2.48 9.94 -18.64
N GLY A 333 2.65 8.66 -18.26
CA GLY A 333 2.97 7.58 -19.18
C GLY A 333 1.79 7.12 -20.03
N GLU A 334 2.11 6.57 -21.19
CA GLU A 334 1.14 6.04 -22.16
C GLU A 334 0.26 4.92 -21.57
N VAL A 335 0.79 4.12 -20.65
CA VAL A 335 0.04 3.04 -19.98
C VAL A 335 -1.20 3.58 -19.26
N MET A 336 -1.08 4.70 -18.53
CA MET A 336 -2.21 5.24 -17.77
C MET A 336 -3.21 5.97 -18.68
N SER A 337 -2.73 6.71 -19.69
CA SER A 337 -3.60 7.41 -20.63
C SER A 337 -4.39 6.45 -21.52
N LEU A 338 -3.74 5.44 -22.12
CA LEU A 338 -4.41 4.43 -22.95
C LEU A 338 -5.34 3.52 -22.13
N SER A 339 -5.03 3.28 -20.86
CA SER A 339 -5.96 2.59 -19.95
C SER A 339 -7.26 3.37 -19.75
N TRP A 340 -7.18 4.69 -19.56
CA TRP A 340 -8.38 5.53 -19.48
C TRP A 340 -9.18 5.50 -20.78
N GLU A 341 -8.51 5.61 -21.93
CA GLU A 341 -9.18 5.51 -23.23
C GLU A 341 -9.91 4.18 -23.43
N TRP A 342 -9.30 3.07 -22.99
CA TRP A 342 -9.94 1.76 -23.03
C TRP A 342 -11.27 1.76 -22.27
N PHE A 343 -11.28 2.23 -21.03
CA PHE A 343 -12.46 2.20 -20.18
C PHE A 343 -13.53 3.19 -20.65
N LYS A 344 -13.14 4.36 -21.17
CA LYS A 344 -14.07 5.33 -21.75
C LYS A 344 -14.73 4.77 -23.01
N TRP A 345 -13.96 4.12 -23.89
CA TRP A 345 -14.48 3.52 -25.12
C TRP A 345 -15.43 2.36 -24.86
N ARG A 346 -15.15 1.57 -23.82
CA ARG A 346 -15.91 0.35 -23.48
C ARG A 346 -16.84 0.52 -22.28
N ALA A 347 -17.12 1.76 -21.88
CA ALA A 347 -17.94 2.05 -20.72
C ALA A 347 -19.27 1.30 -20.83
N PRO A 348 -19.61 0.42 -19.85
CA PRO A 348 -20.78 -0.43 -19.96
C PRO A 348 -22.03 0.43 -20.12
N ASN A 349 -22.92 0.04 -21.03
CA ASN A 349 -24.22 0.66 -21.15
C ASN A 349 -25.04 0.23 -19.92
N MET A 350 -25.10 1.07 -18.88
CA MET A 350 -25.59 0.76 -17.52
C MET A 350 -27.12 0.53 -17.44
N SER A 351 -27.77 0.28 -18.58
CA SER A 351 -29.22 0.20 -18.78
C SER A 351 -29.94 -0.90 -17.98
N LYS A 352 -29.24 -1.84 -17.34
CA LYS A 352 -29.87 -2.86 -16.48
C LYS A 352 -29.19 -2.94 -15.11
N ARG A 353 -29.55 -2.00 -14.22
CA ARG A 353 -29.13 -1.92 -12.82
C ARG A 353 -29.70 -3.09 -11.99
N ARG A 354 -29.15 -4.29 -12.13
CA ARG A 354 -29.38 -5.36 -11.14
C ARG A 354 -28.51 -5.09 -9.91
N HIS A 355 -29.11 -4.96 -8.73
CA HIS A 355 -28.43 -4.84 -7.43
C HIS A 355 -27.80 -6.17 -6.99
N ARG A 356 -26.86 -6.72 -7.77
CA ARG A 356 -26.14 -7.95 -7.40
C ARG A 356 -25.07 -7.71 -6.32
N TRP A 357 -24.65 -6.46 -6.13
CA TRP A 357 -23.51 -6.10 -5.28
C TRP A 357 -23.88 -4.96 -4.35
N MET A 358 -23.49 -5.04 -3.08
CA MET A 358 -23.60 -3.95 -2.10
C MET A 358 -22.90 -2.69 -2.61
N SER A 359 -23.51 -1.54 -2.35
CA SER A 359 -22.89 -0.25 -2.62
C SER A 359 -21.60 -0.13 -1.80
N PRO A 360 -20.50 0.36 -2.39
CA PRO A 360 -19.28 0.68 -1.67
C PRO A 360 -19.35 2.04 -0.96
N GLU A 361 -20.43 2.80 -1.15
CA GLU A 361 -20.71 3.98 -0.32
C GLU A 361 -21.05 3.55 1.09
N ARG A 362 -20.45 4.24 2.05
CA ARG A 362 -20.88 4.16 3.44
C ARG A 362 -22.34 4.59 3.46
N GLN A 363 -23.23 3.70 3.87
CA GLN A 363 -24.56 4.12 4.30
C GLN A 363 -24.31 4.97 5.54
N THR A 364 -24.41 6.29 5.39
CA THR A 364 -24.50 7.17 6.55
C THR A 364 -25.75 6.69 7.27
N ASP A 365 -25.58 6.07 8.43
CA ASP A 365 -26.71 5.80 9.32
C ASP A 365 -27.43 7.14 9.48
N GLN A 366 -28.60 7.26 8.85
CA GLN A 366 -29.59 8.25 9.27
C GLN A 366 -29.91 7.84 10.71
N LYS A 367 -29.32 8.58 11.66
CA LYS A 367 -29.76 8.57 13.05
C LYS A 367 -30.96 9.48 13.18
#